data_AF-A0A8B8MWB6-F1
#
_entry.id   AF-A0A8B8MWB6-F1
#
_cell.length_a   1.000
_cell.length_b   1.000
_cell.length_c   1.000
_cell.angle_alpha   90.00
_cell.angle_beta   90.00
_cell.angle_gamma   90.00
#
_symmetry.space_group_name_H-M   'P 1'
#
loop_
_entity.id
_entity.type
_entity.pdbx_description
1 polymer ?
#
loop_
_entity_poly.entity_id
_entity_poly.type
_entity_poly.pdbx_seq_one_letter_code
_entity_poly.pdbx_strand_id
1 'polypeptide(L)'
;MQSYPMAESENETSHLAHVMRDLEKSFEPAVGMIFPNEVEAYNVYVAYAIGKGFGVRKDKVVRNVKGEITRQTFVCNCEGHSASVSEKERKYDRFEVRCGCLAHIKFKVDDSVYEVIECVSEHNHVLIPEGQKHLIRCERMIPDSDKAVLVDMAKSGIGGTSSFKFLANRVGGSQN
;
A
#
# COMPACT_ATOMS: atom_id res chain seq x y z
N MET A 1 -5.12 -27.78 -10.00
CA MET A 1 -5.83 -26.54 -9.65
C MET A 1 -5.55 -26.26 -8.18
N GLN A 2 -4.59 -25.37 -7.88
CA GLN A 2 -4.30 -24.96 -6.52
C GLN A 2 -5.20 -23.76 -6.17
N SER A 3 -6.05 -23.96 -5.18
CA SER A 3 -6.91 -22.98 -4.53
C SER A 3 -6.06 -22.00 -3.72
N TYR A 4 -6.09 -20.71 -4.09
CA TYR A 4 -5.59 -19.63 -3.25
C TYR A 4 -6.65 -19.24 -2.22
N PRO A 5 -6.33 -19.15 -0.91
CA PRO A 5 -7.26 -18.67 0.09
C PRO A 5 -7.44 -17.15 -0.05
N MET A 6 -8.68 -16.70 -0.27
CA MET A 6 -9.08 -15.30 -0.50
C MET A 6 -9.63 -14.63 0.78
N ALA A 7 -9.15 -15.02 1.97
CA ALA A 7 -9.79 -14.69 3.25
C ALA A 7 -9.09 -13.57 4.07
N GLU A 8 -8.08 -12.89 3.54
CA GLU A 8 -7.21 -12.01 4.34
C GLU A 8 -7.45 -10.49 4.16
N SER A 9 -8.30 -10.06 3.21
CA SER A 9 -8.37 -8.63 2.85
C SER A 9 -9.39 -7.79 3.63
N GLU A 10 -10.40 -8.41 4.28
CA GLU A 10 -11.53 -7.69 4.89
C GLU A 10 -11.11 -6.72 6.02
N ASN A 11 -9.95 -6.98 6.62
CA ASN A 11 -9.47 -6.31 7.82
C ASN A 11 -8.40 -5.24 7.55
N GLU A 12 -7.84 -5.15 6.34
CA GLU A 12 -6.67 -4.28 6.10
C GLU A 12 -7.06 -2.80 5.95
N THR A 13 -8.15 -2.49 5.23
CA THR A 13 -8.56 -1.10 4.91
C THR A 13 -9.22 -0.34 6.07
N SER A 14 -10.08 -1.00 6.86
CA SER A 14 -10.67 -0.37 8.05
C SER A 14 -9.61 -0.14 9.12
N HIS A 15 -8.71 -1.11 9.29
CA HIS A 15 -7.61 -1.03 10.23
C HIS A 15 -6.62 0.08 9.87
N LEU A 16 -6.32 0.29 8.57
CA LEU A 16 -5.54 1.44 8.09
C LEU A 16 -6.15 2.78 8.52
N ALA A 17 -7.46 2.96 8.33
CA ALA A 17 -8.14 4.22 8.68
C ALA A 17 -8.13 4.48 10.20
N HIS A 18 -8.23 3.43 11.02
CA HIS A 18 -8.08 3.53 12.47
C HIS A 18 -6.64 3.91 12.85
N VAL A 19 -5.64 3.20 12.30
CA VAL A 19 -4.22 3.49 12.55
C VAL A 19 -3.88 4.94 12.15
N MET A 20 -4.38 5.43 11.01
CA MET A 20 -4.14 6.81 10.57
C MET A 20 -4.74 7.87 11.52
N ARG A 21 -5.82 7.55 12.24
CA ARG A 21 -6.42 8.45 13.23
C ARG A 21 -5.60 8.52 14.51
N ASP A 22 -5.08 7.36 14.93
CA ASP A 22 -4.44 7.19 16.24
C ASP A 22 -2.92 7.40 16.18
N LEU A 23 -2.31 7.34 14.98
CA LEU A 23 -0.89 7.61 14.78
C LEU A 23 -0.59 9.10 15.01
N GLU A 24 0.34 9.38 15.92
CA GLU A 24 0.79 10.74 16.18
C GLU A 24 1.34 11.40 14.91
N LYS A 25 0.99 12.67 14.69
CA LYS A 25 1.43 13.43 13.50
C LYS A 25 2.95 13.54 13.35
N SER A 26 3.71 13.30 14.43
CA SER A 26 5.17 13.30 14.47
C SER A 26 5.79 11.90 14.53
N PHE A 27 5.03 10.86 14.23
CA PHE A 27 5.55 9.50 14.22
C PHE A 27 6.68 9.34 13.19
N GLU A 28 7.84 8.88 13.65
CA GLU A 28 8.96 8.49 12.79
C GLU A 28 9.33 7.02 13.06
N PRO A 29 9.35 6.16 12.02
CA PRO A 29 9.77 4.78 12.19
C PRO A 29 11.26 4.74 12.56
N ALA A 30 11.58 3.99 13.61
CA ALA A 30 12.93 3.84 14.13
C ALA A 30 13.36 2.36 14.17
N VAL A 31 14.66 2.13 14.10
CA VAL A 31 15.25 0.80 14.31
C VAL A 31 14.94 0.31 15.73
N GLY A 32 14.56 -0.97 15.86
CA GLY A 32 14.18 -1.60 17.12
C GLY A 32 12.69 -1.51 17.45
N MET A 33 11.87 -0.86 16.63
CA MET A 33 10.41 -0.93 16.77
C MET A 33 9.90 -2.34 16.47
N ILE A 34 8.95 -2.82 17.26
CA ILE A 34 8.40 -4.17 17.18
C ILE A 34 6.90 -4.09 16.91
N PHE A 35 6.43 -4.89 15.96
CA PHE A 35 5.03 -5.06 15.61
C PHE A 35 4.65 -6.54 15.74
N PRO A 36 3.46 -6.85 16.25
CA PRO A 36 3.05 -8.22 16.49
C PRO A 36 2.80 -8.99 15.19
N ASN A 37 2.33 -8.31 14.13
CA ASN A 37 1.85 -8.92 12.89
C ASN A 37 2.31 -8.14 11.65
N GLU A 38 2.33 -8.79 10.47
CA GLU A 38 2.64 -8.13 9.18
C GLU A 38 1.68 -6.96 8.89
N VAL A 39 0.39 -7.16 9.16
CA VAL A 39 -0.66 -6.19 8.85
C VAL A 39 -0.46 -4.90 9.65
N GLU A 40 -0.15 -5.01 10.95
CA GLU A 40 0.13 -3.84 11.79
C GLU A 40 1.41 -3.12 11.34
N ALA A 41 2.49 -3.86 11.08
CA ALA A 41 3.75 -3.30 10.59
C ALA A 41 3.55 -2.54 9.26
N TYR A 42 2.80 -3.14 8.33
CA TYR A 42 2.50 -2.54 7.04
C TYR A 42 1.62 -1.30 7.21
N ASN A 43 0.57 -1.38 8.02
CA ASN A 43 -0.39 -0.29 8.20
C ASN A 43 0.22 0.94 8.87
N VAL A 44 1.05 0.74 9.89
CA VAL A 44 1.79 1.82 10.55
C VAL A 44 2.74 2.50 9.56
N TYR A 45 3.46 1.72 8.76
CA TYR A 45 4.36 2.29 7.76
C TYR A 45 3.62 3.01 6.62
N VAL A 46 2.46 2.50 6.20
CA VAL A 46 1.58 3.15 5.21
C VAL A 46 1.03 4.47 5.76
N ALA A 47 0.56 4.50 7.01
CA ALA A 47 0.08 5.70 7.66
C ALA A 47 1.18 6.77 7.77
N TYR A 48 2.39 6.37 8.16
CA TYR A 48 3.58 7.24 8.12
C TYR A 48 3.83 7.78 6.70
N ALA A 49 3.79 6.92 5.69
CA ALA A 49 4.05 7.31 4.32
C ALA A 49 3.00 8.29 3.76
N ILE A 50 1.73 8.09 4.08
CA ILE A 50 0.65 9.02 3.73
C ILE A 50 0.84 10.34 4.46
N GLY A 51 1.20 10.31 5.75
CA GLY A 51 1.55 11.49 6.54
C GLY A 51 2.68 12.29 5.90
N LYS A 52 3.73 11.61 5.43
CA LYS A 52 4.91 12.21 4.78
C LYS A 52 4.67 12.57 3.30
N GLY A 53 3.67 11.98 2.64
CA GLY A 53 3.31 12.29 1.26
C GLY A 53 3.92 11.37 0.19
N PHE A 54 4.15 10.09 0.48
CA PHE A 54 4.60 9.12 -0.52
C PHE A 54 3.79 7.82 -0.47
N GLY A 55 3.79 7.07 -1.57
CA GLY A 55 3.16 5.75 -1.63
C GLY A 55 4.12 4.64 -1.23
N VAL A 56 3.58 3.57 -0.66
CA VAL A 56 4.35 2.37 -0.25
C VAL A 56 4.07 1.20 -1.18
N ARG A 57 5.08 0.35 -1.39
CA ARG A 57 4.98 -0.92 -2.11
C ARG A 57 5.63 -2.03 -1.28
N LYS A 58 4.98 -3.20 -1.23
CA LYS A 58 5.62 -4.43 -0.71
C LYS A 58 6.68 -4.89 -1.72
N ASP A 59 7.93 -5.04 -1.27
CA ASP A 59 9.05 -5.47 -2.10
C ASP A 59 9.47 -6.92 -1.76
N LYS A 60 10.76 -7.17 -1.53
CA LYS A 60 11.28 -8.52 -1.32
C LYS A 60 10.87 -9.11 0.03
N VAL A 61 10.45 -10.37 -0.04
CA VAL A 61 10.21 -11.27 1.09
C VAL A 61 11.33 -12.31 1.09
N VAL A 62 12.07 -12.42 2.19
CA VAL A 62 13.08 -13.47 2.37
C VAL A 62 12.48 -14.56 3.23
N ARG A 63 12.54 -15.81 2.76
CA ARG A 63 12.03 -16.99 3.47
C ARG A 63 13.15 -17.94 3.83
N ASN A 64 13.01 -18.63 4.96
CA ASN A 64 13.92 -19.69 5.35
C ASN A 64 13.63 -21.00 4.58
N VAL A 65 14.43 -22.04 4.85
CA VAL A 65 14.27 -23.37 4.24
C VAL A 65 12.93 -24.05 4.56
N LYS A 66 12.26 -23.64 5.65
CA LYS A 66 10.93 -24.11 6.05
C LYS A 66 9.80 -23.34 5.36
N GLY A 67 10.12 -22.28 4.61
CA GLY A 67 9.16 -21.41 3.94
C GLY A 67 8.62 -20.26 4.80
N GLU A 68 9.11 -20.09 6.02
CA GLU A 68 8.72 -19.02 6.94
C GLU A 68 9.40 -17.70 6.55
N ILE A 69 8.68 -16.59 6.65
CA ILE A 69 9.23 -15.25 6.38
C ILE A 69 10.24 -14.92 7.47
N THR A 70 11.44 -14.50 7.07
CA THR A 70 12.52 -14.06 7.97
C THR A 70 12.85 -12.59 7.80
N ARG A 71 12.60 -12.03 6.62
CA ARG A 71 12.77 -10.60 6.36
C ARG A 71 11.71 -10.11 5.39
N GLN A 72 11.22 -8.91 5.65
CA GLN A 72 10.25 -8.23 4.80
C GLN A 72 10.72 -6.81 4.55
N THR A 73 10.67 -6.34 3.31
CA THR A 73 11.03 -4.95 2.96
C THR A 73 9.83 -4.23 2.35
N PHE A 74 9.54 -3.03 2.84
CA PHE A 74 8.60 -2.10 2.22
C PHE A 74 9.35 -0.90 1.67
N VAL A 75 9.06 -0.51 0.43
CA VAL A 75 9.80 0.52 -0.31
C VAL A 75 8.86 1.65 -0.73
N CYS A 76 9.44 2.81 -1.04
CA CYS A 76 8.73 3.86 -1.75
C CYS A 76 8.21 3.36 -3.11
N ASN A 77 7.04 3.82 -3.53
CA ASN A 77 6.48 3.49 -4.85
C ASN A 77 7.36 4.00 -6.02
N CYS A 78 8.25 4.97 -5.74
CA CYS A 78 9.23 5.51 -6.67
C CYS A 78 10.59 4.78 -6.64
N GLU A 79 10.71 3.66 -5.90
CA GLU A 79 11.92 2.85 -5.83
C GLU A 79 12.22 2.13 -7.16
N GLY A 80 13.53 2.00 -7.43
CA GLY A 80 14.07 1.37 -8.62
C GLY A 80 13.93 2.22 -9.89
N HIS A 81 14.22 1.63 -11.04
CA HIS A 81 13.95 2.22 -12.35
C HIS A 81 13.04 1.26 -13.12
N SER A 82 12.08 1.79 -13.87
CA SER A 82 11.34 0.97 -14.83
C SER A 82 12.30 0.47 -15.90
N ALA A 83 12.14 -0.80 -16.30
CA ALA A 83 12.72 -1.26 -17.55
C ALA A 83 12.19 -0.37 -18.67
N SER A 84 13.09 0.12 -19.53
CA SER A 84 12.73 0.90 -20.72
C SER A 84 11.92 0.02 -21.66
N VAL A 85 10.60 -0.05 -21.49
CA VAL A 85 9.72 -0.65 -22.49
C VAL A 85 9.85 0.24 -23.72
N SER A 86 10.27 -0.36 -24.83
CA SER A 86 10.45 0.34 -26.10
C SER A 86 9.17 1.11 -26.43
N GLU A 87 9.32 2.33 -26.94
CA GLU A 87 8.21 3.25 -27.26
C GLU A 87 7.12 2.59 -28.13
N LYS A 88 7.51 1.59 -28.94
CA LYS A 88 6.67 0.85 -29.88
C LYS A 88 5.65 -0.09 -29.22
N GLU A 89 5.82 -0.46 -27.95
CA GLU A 89 4.89 -1.35 -27.22
C GLU A 89 3.97 -0.59 -26.24
N ARG A 90 4.14 0.73 -26.12
CA ARG A 90 3.35 1.56 -25.20
C ARG A 90 2.00 1.92 -25.83
N LYS A 91 0.91 1.31 -25.35
CA LYS A 91 -0.47 1.71 -25.71
C LYS A 91 -0.90 3.06 -25.10
N TYR A 92 -0.26 3.49 -24.01
CA TYR A 92 -0.51 4.74 -23.31
C TYR A 92 0.78 5.27 -22.71
N ASP A 93 0.90 6.59 -22.62
CA ASP A 93 2.03 7.24 -21.96
C ASP A 93 1.90 7.03 -20.44
N ARG A 94 2.72 6.13 -19.90
CA ARG A 94 2.73 5.83 -18.47
C ARG A 94 3.85 6.67 -17.87
N PHE A 95 3.48 7.68 -17.09
CA PHE A 95 4.46 8.46 -16.31
C PHE A 95 5.41 7.48 -15.62
N GLU A 96 6.71 7.71 -15.80
CA GLU A 96 7.75 6.84 -15.28
C GLU A 96 7.77 6.99 -13.75
N VAL A 97 7.07 6.08 -13.06
CA VAL A 97 6.76 6.23 -11.62
C VAL A 97 8.00 6.01 -10.73
N ARG A 98 9.08 5.43 -11.27
CA ARG A 98 10.23 4.93 -10.50
C ARG A 98 11.50 5.72 -10.85
N CYS A 99 11.92 6.59 -9.94
CA CYS A 99 13.05 7.52 -10.08
C CYS A 99 14.29 7.08 -9.28
N GLY A 100 14.37 5.81 -8.89
CA GLY A 100 15.48 5.28 -8.11
C GLY A 100 15.44 5.68 -6.64
N CYS A 101 14.25 5.94 -6.08
CA CYS A 101 14.13 6.31 -4.68
C CYS A 101 14.64 5.19 -3.76
N LEU A 102 15.47 5.53 -2.77
CA LEU A 102 16.06 4.56 -1.84
C LEU A 102 15.31 4.46 -0.51
N ALA A 103 14.25 5.27 -0.32
CA ALA A 103 13.44 5.24 0.89
C ALA A 103 12.79 3.87 1.07
N HIS A 104 13.06 3.23 2.21
CA HIS A 104 12.58 1.90 2.52
C HIS A 104 12.61 1.62 4.03
N ILE A 105 11.89 0.59 4.45
CA ILE A 105 11.95 0.01 5.78
C ILE A 105 12.12 -1.51 5.67
N LYS A 106 13.03 -2.07 6.46
CA LYS A 106 13.28 -3.52 6.53
C LYS A 106 12.89 -4.03 7.90
N PHE A 107 12.20 -5.16 7.88
CA PHE A 107 11.82 -5.91 9.05
C PHE A 107 12.59 -7.22 9.09
N LYS A 108 13.03 -7.60 10.28
CA LYS A 108 13.34 -8.98 10.65
C LYS A 108 12.06 -9.60 11.21
N VAL A 109 11.81 -10.84 10.84
CA VAL A 109 10.63 -11.59 11.28
C VAL A 109 11.10 -12.79 12.08
N ASP A 110 10.77 -12.80 13.37
CA ASP A 110 11.02 -13.90 14.30
C ASP A 110 9.68 -14.30 14.94
N ASP A 111 9.27 -15.56 14.81
CA ASP A 111 8.00 -16.08 15.36
C ASP A 111 6.76 -15.21 15.01
N SER A 112 6.72 -14.70 13.77
CA SER A 112 5.68 -13.80 13.24
C SER A 112 5.70 -12.36 13.77
N VAL A 113 6.65 -12.03 14.65
CA VAL A 113 6.89 -10.67 15.17
C VAL A 113 7.83 -9.92 14.23
N TYR A 114 7.46 -8.70 13.87
CA TYR A 114 8.17 -7.84 12.91
C TYR A 114 8.98 -6.78 13.65
N GLU A 115 10.30 -6.90 13.64
CA GLU A 115 11.24 -5.92 14.21
C GLU A 115 11.88 -5.07 13.12
N VAL A 116 11.87 -3.75 13.25
CA VAL A 116 12.53 -2.83 12.31
C VAL A 116 14.05 -2.93 12.49
N ILE A 117 14.75 -3.37 11.43
CA ILE A 117 16.22 -3.46 11.43
C ILE A 117 16.89 -2.31 10.66
N GLU A 118 16.17 -1.68 9.73
CA GLU A 118 16.69 -0.61 8.90
C GLU A 118 15.53 0.26 8.42
N CYS A 119 15.70 1.58 8.50
CA CYS A 119 14.76 2.55 7.97
C CYS A 119 15.51 3.70 7.31
N VAL A 120 15.25 3.92 6.02
CA VAL A 120 15.78 5.04 5.24
C VAL A 120 14.63 5.95 4.89
N SER A 121 14.66 7.17 5.42
CA SER A 121 13.57 8.15 5.31
C SER A 121 13.83 9.22 4.24
N GLU A 122 15.00 9.22 3.59
CA GLU A 122 15.40 10.17 2.56
C GLU A 122 14.78 9.84 1.21
N HIS A 123 14.19 10.85 0.56
CA HIS A 123 13.57 10.74 -0.75
C HIS A 123 14.31 11.60 -1.77
N ASN A 124 14.46 11.10 -2.99
CA ASN A 124 15.07 11.81 -4.11
C ASN A 124 14.02 12.43 -5.07
N HIS A 125 12.76 12.50 -4.64
CA HIS A 125 11.66 13.05 -5.41
C HIS A 125 10.77 13.92 -4.53
N VAL A 126 9.96 14.77 -5.18
CA VAL A 126 8.98 15.61 -4.49
C VAL A 126 7.94 14.72 -3.80
N LEU A 127 7.67 15.05 -2.54
CA LEU A 127 6.60 14.43 -1.76
C LEU A 127 5.26 15.10 -2.09
N ILE A 128 4.19 14.32 -2.06
CA ILE A 128 2.84 14.79 -2.36
C ILE A 128 2.37 15.71 -1.23
N PRO A 129 1.91 16.94 -1.55
CA PRO A 129 1.45 17.89 -0.55
C PRO A 129 0.15 17.42 0.12
N GLU A 130 -0.15 17.95 1.30
CA GLU A 130 -1.29 17.49 2.13
C GLU A 130 -2.63 17.50 1.40
N GLY A 131 -2.92 18.54 0.63
CA GLY A 131 -4.17 18.66 -0.15
C GLY A 131 -4.31 17.61 -1.27
N GLN A 132 -3.23 16.90 -1.61
CA GLN A 132 -3.19 15.91 -2.68
C GLN A 132 -2.92 14.49 -2.18
N LYS A 133 -2.88 14.26 -0.86
CA LYS A 133 -2.64 12.93 -0.27
C LYS A 133 -3.66 11.89 -0.74
N HIS A 134 -4.88 12.30 -1.08
CA HIS A 134 -5.92 11.46 -1.70
C HIS A 134 -5.50 10.82 -3.05
N LEU A 135 -4.45 11.33 -3.71
CA LEU A 135 -3.89 10.76 -4.94
C LEU A 135 -2.92 9.60 -4.66
N ILE A 136 -2.44 9.45 -3.42
CA ILE A 136 -1.58 8.34 -3.01
C ILE A 136 -2.36 7.03 -3.16
N ARG A 137 -1.76 6.03 -3.82
CA ARG A 137 -2.45 4.76 -4.12
C ARG A 137 -2.96 4.06 -2.86
N CYS A 138 -2.21 4.12 -1.77
CA CYS A 138 -2.58 3.50 -0.50
C CYS A 138 -3.85 4.13 0.11
N GLU A 139 -4.07 5.42 -0.11
CA GLU A 139 -5.29 6.13 0.31
C GLU A 139 -6.51 5.79 -0.57
N ARG A 140 -6.25 5.37 -1.81
CA ARG A 140 -7.27 4.95 -2.78
C ARG A 140 -7.64 3.47 -2.67
N MET A 141 -7.21 2.79 -1.62
CA MET A 141 -7.62 1.40 -1.40
C MET A 141 -9.13 1.35 -1.13
N ILE A 142 -9.85 0.67 -2.03
CA ILE A 142 -11.29 0.45 -1.90
C ILE A 142 -11.50 -0.42 -0.66
N PRO A 143 -12.37 -0.02 0.28
CA PRO A 143 -12.66 -0.85 1.44
C PRO A 143 -13.31 -2.16 0.98
N ASP A 144 -13.03 -3.24 1.70
CA ASP A 144 -13.49 -4.57 1.32
C ASP A 144 -15.01 -4.72 1.25
N SER A 145 -15.75 -3.98 2.08
CA SER A 145 -17.21 -3.87 1.97
C SER A 145 -17.65 -3.41 0.59
N ASP A 146 -16.94 -2.42 0.04
CA ASP A 146 -17.21 -1.89 -1.29
C ASP A 146 -16.68 -2.84 -2.37
N LYS A 147 -15.57 -3.54 -2.14
CA LYS A 147 -15.09 -4.61 -3.05
C LYS A 147 -16.12 -5.72 -3.20
N ALA A 148 -16.72 -6.20 -2.11
CA ALA A 148 -17.75 -7.23 -2.14
C ALA A 148 -18.96 -6.77 -2.98
N VAL A 149 -19.41 -5.53 -2.76
CA VAL A 149 -20.48 -4.92 -3.57
C VAL A 149 -20.08 -4.83 -5.05
N LEU A 150 -18.84 -4.44 -5.36
CA LEU A 150 -18.34 -4.41 -6.74
C LEU A 150 -18.34 -5.79 -7.40
N VAL A 151 -17.94 -6.84 -6.66
CA VAL A 151 -17.95 -8.22 -7.15
C VAL A 151 -19.39 -8.67 -7.45
N ASP A 152 -20.35 -8.38 -6.57
CA ASP A 152 -21.75 -8.75 -6.78
C ASP A 152 -22.37 -7.97 -7.93
N MET A 153 -22.09 -6.67 -8.03
CA MET A 153 -22.49 -5.85 -9.18
C MET A 153 -21.94 -6.39 -10.49
N ALA A 154 -20.67 -6.81 -10.52
CA ALA A 154 -20.07 -7.44 -11.70
C ALA A 154 -20.74 -8.76 -12.06
N LYS A 155 -21.05 -9.62 -11.08
CA LYS A 155 -21.82 -10.87 -11.29
C LYS A 155 -23.22 -10.59 -11.85
N SER A 156 -23.84 -9.46 -11.48
CA SER A 156 -25.13 -9.01 -12.00
C SER A 156 -25.03 -8.29 -13.36
N GLY A 157 -23.85 -8.23 -13.98
CA GLY A 157 -23.66 -7.60 -15.30
C GLY A 157 -23.65 -6.07 -15.27
N ILE A 158 -23.50 -5.46 -14.09
CA ILE A 158 -23.41 -4.01 -13.94
C ILE A 158 -21.99 -3.58 -14.32
N GLY A 159 -21.90 -2.70 -15.33
CA GLY A 159 -20.62 -2.16 -15.80
C GLY A 159 -19.94 -1.25 -14.77
N GLY A 160 -18.61 -1.23 -14.80
CA GLY A 160 -17.79 -0.52 -13.79
C GLY A 160 -18.10 0.96 -13.60
N THR A 161 -18.53 1.68 -14.65
CA THR A 161 -18.94 3.09 -14.54
C THR A 161 -20.18 3.26 -13.65
N SER A 162 -21.15 2.36 -13.77
CA SER A 162 -22.38 2.38 -12.96
C SER A 162 -22.08 1.96 -11.53
N SER A 163 -21.23 0.95 -11.35
CA SER A 163 -20.76 0.52 -10.02
C SER A 163 -20.00 1.64 -9.29
N PHE A 164 -19.12 2.35 -10.00
CA PHE A 164 -18.40 3.50 -9.44
C PHE A 164 -19.35 4.63 -9.02
N LYS A 165 -20.30 5.01 -9.89
CA LYS A 165 -21.32 6.03 -9.55
C LYS A 165 -22.16 5.62 -8.33
N PHE A 166 -22.53 4.35 -8.25
CA PHE A 166 -23.29 3.83 -7.11
C PHE A 166 -22.51 3.98 -5.79
N LEU A 167 -21.23 3.59 -5.77
CA LEU A 167 -20.39 3.74 -4.58
C LEU A 167 -20.13 5.21 -4.25
N ALA A 168 -19.82 6.05 -5.26
CA ALA A 168 -19.62 7.49 -5.05
C ALA A 168 -20.88 8.13 -4.43
N ASN A 169 -22.07 7.78 -4.90
CA ASN A 169 -23.32 8.30 -4.34
C ASN A 169 -23.57 7.84 -2.89
N ARG A 170 -23.11 6.65 -2.49
CA ARG A 170 -23.22 6.18 -1.10
C ARG A 170 -22.44 7.04 -0.11
N VAL A 171 -21.31 7.59 -0.53
CA VAL A 171 -20.41 8.39 0.32
C VAL A 171 -20.58 9.91 0.13
N GLY A 172 -21.63 10.34 -0.58
CA GLY A 172 -21.96 11.76 -0.76
C GLY A 172 -21.36 12.43 -2.02
N GLY A 173 -20.81 11.65 -2.95
CA GLY A 173 -20.24 12.12 -4.22
C GLY A 173 -18.71 12.20 -4.21
N SER A 174 -18.13 12.57 -5.35
CA SER A 174 -16.68 12.77 -5.50
C SER A 174 -16.33 14.25 -5.28
N GLN A 175 -15.42 14.56 -4.34
CA GLN A 175 -14.78 15.87 -4.29
C GLN A 175 -13.81 16.01 -5.47
N ASN A 176 -13.90 17.15 -6.17
CA ASN A 176 -12.96 17.58 -7.21
C ASN A 176 -11.77 18.32 -6.61
#